data_AF-A0A9E4M414-F1
#
_entry.id   AF-A0A9E4M414-F1
#
_cell.length_a   1.000
_cell.length_b   1.000
_cell.length_c   1.000
_cell.angle_alpha   90.00
_cell.angle_beta   90.00
_cell.angle_gamma   90.00
#
_symmetry.space_group_name_H-M   'P 1'
#
loop_
_entity.id
_entity.type
_entity.pdbx_description
1 polymer ?
#
loop_
_entity_poly.entity_id
_entity_poly.type
_entity_poly.pdbx_seq_one_letter_code
_entity_poly.pdbx_strand_id
1 'polypeptide(L)'
;GGPGVLAGVQTHMVDGHNGMFGPEQVSAALRPKGNLYLPETALVSVEQTANMGGGAIWPLQQLRDVVSVAAEAGIATHLDGARLMNAVVKTGISAKEYSEGFDAVTICFSKGLG
;
A
#
# COMPACT_ATOMS: atom_id res chain seq x y z
N GLY A 1 16.57 -9.97 -0.28
CA GLY A 1 16.26 -9.23 0.97
C GLY A 1 15.13 -9.92 1.72
N GLY A 2 14.62 -9.30 2.79
CA GLY A 2 13.60 -9.88 3.69
C GLY A 2 12.42 -10.58 2.98
N PRO A 3 11.71 -9.94 2.02
CA PRO A 3 10.56 -10.56 1.35
C PRO A 3 10.89 -11.90 0.68
N GLY A 4 12.03 -11.98 -0.01
CA GLY A 4 12.47 -13.21 -0.67
C GLY A 4 12.91 -14.30 0.31
N VAL A 5 13.56 -13.93 1.42
CA VAL A 5 14.07 -14.89 2.41
C VAL A 5 12.96 -15.46 3.29
N LEU A 6 11.99 -14.63 3.70
CA LEU A 6 10.96 -15.01 4.66
C LEU A 6 9.69 -15.55 4.00
N ALA A 7 9.33 -15.02 2.83
CA ALA A 7 8.07 -15.33 2.16
C ALA A 7 8.25 -15.91 0.75
N GLY A 8 9.48 -16.01 0.24
CA GLY A 8 9.74 -16.52 -1.11
C GLY A 8 9.18 -15.61 -2.21
N VAL A 9 8.90 -14.33 -1.92
CA VAL A 9 8.28 -13.39 -2.85
C VAL A 9 9.28 -12.42 -3.47
N GLN A 10 8.92 -11.87 -4.62
CA GLN A 10 9.62 -10.78 -5.28
C GLN A 10 8.81 -9.49 -5.20
N THR A 11 9.47 -8.37 -4.98
CA THR A 11 8.86 -7.05 -5.01
C THR A 11 8.86 -6.49 -6.43
N HIS A 12 7.74 -5.92 -6.87
CA HIS A 12 7.66 -5.13 -8.09
C HIS A 12 7.46 -3.67 -7.67
N MET A 13 8.47 -2.82 -7.92
CA MET A 13 8.42 -1.42 -7.51
C MET A 13 7.51 -0.65 -8.46
N VAL A 14 6.68 0.23 -7.89
CA VAL A 14 5.79 1.12 -8.63
C VAL A 14 6.24 2.55 -8.37
N ASP A 15 6.55 3.29 -9.42
CA ASP A 15 6.95 4.68 -9.30
C ASP A 15 5.75 5.58 -8.94
N GLY A 16 5.98 6.53 -8.04
CA GLY A 16 4.96 7.44 -7.54
C GLY A 16 5.54 8.74 -6.98
N HIS A 17 4.76 9.81 -7.04
CA HIS A 17 5.18 11.11 -6.51
C HIS A 17 5.18 11.07 -4.97
N ASN A 18 6.34 11.30 -4.35
CA ASN A 18 6.54 11.16 -2.90
C ASN A 18 6.09 9.79 -2.35
N GLY A 19 6.30 8.73 -3.13
CA GLY A 19 5.88 7.37 -2.76
C GLY A 19 4.39 7.10 -2.95
N MET A 20 3.64 8.04 -3.55
CA MET A 20 2.22 7.89 -3.85
C MET A 20 2.02 7.57 -5.33
N PHE A 21 1.47 6.39 -5.62
CA PHE A 21 1.12 5.93 -6.97
C PHE A 21 -0.40 5.88 -7.16
N GLY A 22 -0.85 5.89 -8.41
CA GLY A 22 -2.26 5.88 -8.76
C GLY A 22 -2.77 4.51 -9.22
N PRO A 23 -4.09 4.39 -9.44
CA PRO A 23 -4.71 3.16 -9.94
C PRO A 23 -4.11 2.69 -11.27
N GLU A 24 -3.79 3.61 -12.19
CA GLU A 24 -3.20 3.28 -13.49
C GLU A 24 -1.83 2.62 -13.35
N GLN A 25 -0.99 3.12 -12.45
CA GLN A 25 0.32 2.51 -12.19
C GLN A 25 0.19 1.13 -11.56
N VAL A 26 -0.81 0.91 -10.69
CA VAL A 26 -1.09 -0.43 -10.15
C VAL A 26 -1.52 -1.38 -11.26
N SER A 27 -2.49 -0.98 -12.08
CA SER A 27 -2.98 -1.77 -13.21
C SER A 27 -1.86 -2.14 -14.18
N ALA A 28 -0.97 -1.20 -14.50
CA ALA A 28 0.19 -1.45 -15.36
C ALA A 28 1.24 -2.38 -14.74
N ALA A 29 1.33 -2.42 -13.40
CA ALA A 29 2.25 -3.29 -12.66
C ALA A 29 1.72 -4.71 -12.46
N LEU A 30 0.43 -4.97 -12.72
CA LEU A 30 -0.15 -6.30 -12.65
C LEU A 30 0.45 -7.20 -13.74
N ARG A 31 0.87 -8.40 -13.33
CA ARG A 31 1.36 -9.41 -14.26
C ARG A 31 0.19 -10.24 -14.80
N PRO A 32 0.23 -10.68 -16.07
CA PRO A 32 -0.80 -11.55 -16.63
C PRO A 32 -0.94 -12.84 -15.82
N LYS A 33 -2.18 -13.18 -15.42
CA LYS A 33 -2.49 -14.42 -14.70
C LYS A 33 -2.15 -15.65 -15.56
N GLY A 34 -1.65 -16.71 -14.93
CA GLY A 34 -1.31 -17.97 -15.61
C GLY A 34 -0.12 -17.91 -16.57
N ASN A 35 0.71 -16.86 -16.52
CA ASN A 35 1.94 -16.81 -17.31
C ASN A 35 3.01 -17.72 -16.69
N LEU A 36 3.56 -18.65 -17.48
CA LEU A 36 4.54 -19.64 -17.02
C LEU A 36 5.88 -19.04 -16.56
N TYR A 37 6.24 -17.85 -17.05
CA TYR A 37 7.54 -17.24 -16.86
C TYR A 37 7.53 -16.08 -15.85
N LEU A 38 6.35 -15.64 -15.41
CA LEU A 38 6.19 -14.49 -14.53
C LEU A 38 5.53 -14.91 -13.22
N PRO A 39 6.03 -14.43 -12.06
CA PRO A 39 5.35 -14.68 -10.80
C PRO A 39 4.03 -13.92 -10.73
N GLU A 40 2.99 -14.54 -10.18
CA GLU A 40 1.69 -13.89 -10.03
C GLU A 40 1.77 -12.69 -9.07
N THR A 41 1.07 -11.62 -9.41
CA THR A 41 0.86 -10.51 -8.47
C THR A 41 -0.20 -10.96 -7.46
N ALA A 42 0.17 -11.03 -6.18
CA ALA A 42 -0.72 -11.49 -5.11
C ALA A 42 -1.08 -10.40 -4.09
N LEU A 43 -0.33 -9.29 -4.07
CA LEU A 43 -0.45 -8.24 -3.06
C LEU A 43 -0.04 -6.88 -3.65
N VAL A 44 -0.79 -5.83 -3.32
CA VAL A 44 -0.31 -4.44 -3.37
C VAL A 44 -0.16 -3.90 -1.95
N SER A 45 0.94 -3.19 -1.70
CA SER A 45 1.20 -2.55 -0.40
C SER A 45 1.40 -1.05 -0.61
N VAL A 46 0.78 -0.24 0.25
CA VAL A 46 0.95 1.22 0.31
C VAL A 46 1.44 1.63 1.70
N GLU A 47 2.07 2.79 1.81
CA GLU A 47 2.61 3.30 3.09
C GLU A 47 1.96 4.64 3.47
N GLN A 48 1.29 4.69 4.62
CA GLN A 48 0.66 5.91 5.17
C GLN A 48 1.22 6.20 6.58
N THR A 49 1.99 7.27 6.78
CA THR A 49 2.52 8.25 5.81
C THR A 49 3.76 7.74 5.07
N ALA A 50 3.98 8.19 3.83
CA ALA A 50 5.11 7.75 3.03
C ALA A 50 6.44 8.36 3.54
N ASN A 51 7.28 7.54 4.18
CA ASN A 51 8.50 7.97 4.86
C ASN A 51 9.53 8.55 3.89
N MET A 52 9.84 7.85 2.80
CA MET A 52 10.77 8.37 1.77
C MET A 52 10.18 9.54 0.98
N GLY A 53 8.85 9.72 1.02
CA GLY A 53 8.15 10.89 0.51
C GLY A 53 8.19 12.11 1.45
N GLY A 54 9.01 12.09 2.50
CA GLY A 54 9.09 13.17 3.48
C GLY A 54 7.92 13.20 4.47
N GLY A 55 7.28 12.06 4.70
CA GLY A 55 6.07 11.97 5.53
C GLY A 55 4.81 12.43 4.80
N ALA A 56 4.79 12.33 3.47
CA ALA A 56 3.64 12.69 2.66
C ALA A 56 2.40 11.87 3.05
N ILE A 57 1.25 12.56 3.08
CA ILE A 57 -0.04 11.95 3.38
C ILE A 57 -0.73 11.63 2.07
N TRP A 58 -1.04 10.36 1.86
CA TRP A 58 -1.86 9.97 0.71
C TRP A 58 -3.24 10.64 0.76
N PRO A 59 -3.72 11.22 -0.35
CA PRO A 59 -5.12 11.58 -0.50
C PRO A 59 -6.01 10.33 -0.29
N LEU A 60 -7.06 10.46 0.51
CA LEU A 60 -7.94 9.33 0.83
C LEU A 60 -8.54 8.69 -0.42
N GLN A 61 -8.97 9.51 -1.39
CA GLN A 61 -9.54 9.01 -2.64
C GLN A 61 -8.53 8.18 -3.44
N GLN A 62 -7.26 8.60 -3.48
CA GLN A 62 -6.22 7.87 -4.20
C GLN A 62 -5.95 6.49 -3.59
N LEU A 63 -6.01 6.36 -2.25
CA LEU A 63 -5.94 5.06 -1.58
C LEU A 63 -7.12 4.16 -1.97
N ARG A 64 -8.34 4.72 -1.98
CA ARG A 64 -9.55 3.99 -2.39
C ARG A 64 -9.47 3.50 -3.83
N ASP A 65 -8.95 4.32 -4.73
CA ASP A 65 -8.79 3.96 -6.14
C ASP A 65 -7.79 2.80 -6.30
N VAL A 66 -6.69 2.81 -5.53
CA VAL A 66 -5.72 1.69 -5.49
C VAL A 66 -6.37 0.41 -4.96
N VAL A 67 -7.15 0.49 -3.88
CA VAL A 67 -7.88 -0.65 -3.33
C VAL A 67 -8.90 -1.20 -4.32
N SER A 68 -9.60 -0.34 -5.07
CA SER A 68 -10.55 -0.77 -6.11
C SER A 68 -9.87 -1.60 -7.19
N VAL A 69 -8.74 -1.12 -7.72
CA VAL A 69 -7.96 -1.87 -8.73
C VAL A 69 -7.49 -3.21 -8.19
N ALA A 70 -7.04 -3.26 -6.94
CA ALA A 70 -6.61 -4.50 -6.31
C ALA A 70 -7.76 -5.51 -6.16
N ALA A 71 -8.93 -5.04 -5.73
CA ALA A 71 -10.13 -5.85 -5.61
C ALA A 71 -10.59 -6.39 -6.97
N GLU A 72 -10.61 -5.56 -8.01
CA GLU A 72 -10.92 -5.96 -9.39
C GLU A 72 -9.93 -7.00 -9.93
N ALA A 73 -8.65 -6.85 -9.59
CA ALA A 73 -7.61 -7.82 -9.95
C ALA A 73 -7.66 -9.10 -9.10
N GLY A 74 -8.40 -9.11 -7.99
CA GLY A 74 -8.48 -10.21 -7.03
C GLY A 74 -7.15 -10.45 -6.31
N ILE A 75 -6.44 -9.38 -5.97
CA ILE A 75 -5.19 -9.43 -5.20
C ILE A 75 -5.38 -8.81 -3.82
N ALA A 76 -4.58 -9.23 -2.85
CA ALA A 76 -4.65 -8.68 -1.49
C ALA A 76 -4.11 -7.25 -1.44
N THR A 77 -4.46 -6.55 -0.37
CA THR A 77 -4.07 -5.17 -0.07
C THR A 77 -3.49 -5.06 1.33
N HIS A 78 -2.38 -4.33 1.46
CA HIS A 78 -1.78 -4.01 2.75
C HIS A 78 -1.53 -2.51 2.89
N LEU A 79 -1.96 -1.96 4.03
CA LEU A 79 -1.61 -0.61 4.47
C LEU A 79 -0.50 -0.70 5.52
N ASP A 80 0.73 -0.32 5.12
CA ASP A 80 1.78 0.00 6.09
C ASP A 80 1.43 1.32 6.77
N GLY A 81 0.75 1.20 7.90
CA GLY A 81 0.34 2.30 8.76
C GLY A 81 1.33 2.60 9.87
N ALA A 82 2.63 2.37 9.66
CA ALA A 82 3.68 2.69 10.63
C ALA A 82 3.55 4.09 11.25
N ARG A 83 3.02 5.05 10.50
CA ARG A 83 2.73 6.42 10.95
C ARG A 83 1.29 6.86 10.61
N LEU A 84 0.35 5.92 10.55
CA LEU A 84 -1.04 6.21 10.20
C LEU A 84 -1.65 7.26 11.12
N MET A 85 -1.36 7.18 12.42
CA MET A 85 -1.89 8.14 13.40
C MET A 85 -1.38 9.57 13.17
N ASN A 86 -0.20 9.77 12.56
CA ASN A 86 0.26 11.09 12.14
C ASN A 86 -0.64 11.67 11.04
N ALA A 87 -1.08 10.85 10.07
CA ALA A 87 -2.04 11.27 9.06
C ALA A 87 -3.39 11.62 9.70
N VAL A 88 -3.89 10.77 10.60
CA VAL A 88 -5.16 10.99 11.34
C VAL A 88 -5.15 12.33 12.07
N VAL A 89 -4.09 12.61 12.84
CA VAL A 89 -3.96 13.88 13.57
C VAL A 89 -3.90 15.08 12.61
N LYS A 90 -3.23 14.94 11.46
CA LYS A 90 -3.03 16.04 10.51
C LYS A 90 -4.29 16.35 9.69
N THR A 91 -5.07 15.34 9.31
CA THR A 91 -6.21 15.49 8.39
C THR A 91 -7.56 15.47 9.09
N GLY A 92 -7.65 14.92 10.30
CA GLY A 92 -8.92 14.65 10.98
C GLY A 92 -9.69 13.45 10.43
N ILE A 93 -9.18 12.78 9.39
CA ILE A 93 -9.78 11.56 8.84
C ILE A 93 -9.41 10.40 9.76
N SER A 94 -10.40 9.57 10.11
CA SER A 94 -10.18 8.49 11.07
C SER A 94 -9.28 7.39 10.51
N ALA A 95 -8.59 6.66 11.39
CA ALA A 95 -7.81 5.48 10.99
C ALA A 95 -8.68 4.46 10.27
N LYS A 96 -9.95 4.30 10.71
CA LYS A 96 -10.94 3.43 10.10
C LYS A 96 -11.20 3.78 8.63
N GLU A 97 -11.36 5.07 8.33
CA GLU A 97 -11.56 5.55 6.95
C GLU A 97 -10.33 5.32 6.08
N TYR A 98 -9.13 5.59 6.59
CA TYR A 98 -7.90 5.30 5.86
C TYR A 98 -7.67 3.80 5.60
N SER A 99 -8.08 2.94 6.53
CA SER A 99 -7.94 1.48 6.42
C SER A 99 -9.07 0.81 5.63
N GLU A 100 -10.08 1.57 5.21
CA GLU A 100 -11.27 1.00 4.59
C GLU A 100 -10.92 0.28 3.28
N GLY A 101 -11.32 -0.99 3.18
CA GLY A 101 -11.06 -1.85 2.04
C GLY A 101 -9.69 -2.52 1.99
N PHE A 102 -8.77 -2.19 2.91
CA PHE A 102 -7.52 -2.93 3.06
C PHE A 102 -7.75 -4.28 3.76
N ASP A 103 -7.11 -5.34 3.27
CA ASP A 103 -7.17 -6.68 3.88
C ASP A 103 -6.35 -6.76 5.18
N ALA A 104 -5.23 -6.03 5.23
CA ALA A 104 -4.36 -5.97 6.39
C ALA A 104 -3.83 -4.55 6.61
N VAL A 105 -3.74 -4.13 7.88
CA VAL A 105 -3.14 -2.86 8.28
C VAL A 105 -2.14 -3.08 9.40
N THR A 106 -0.94 -2.53 9.23
CA THR A 106 0.08 -2.50 10.29
C THR A 106 0.03 -1.17 11.03
N ILE A 107 0.11 -1.17 12.36
CA ILE A 107 0.30 0.04 13.19
C ILE A 107 1.53 -0.14 14.08
N CYS A 108 2.31 0.93 14.26
CA CYS A 108 3.44 0.93 15.19
C CYS A 108 3.13 1.76 16.44
N PHE A 109 3.32 1.16 17.61
CA PHE A 109 3.24 1.85 18.90
C PHE A 109 4.57 2.49 19.31
N SER A 110 5.69 1.95 18.85
CA SER A 110 7.06 2.40 19.18
C SER A 110 7.55 3.59 18.32
N LYS A 111 6.66 4.49 17.92
CA LYS A 111 6.97 5.65 17.05
C LYS A 111 6.36 6.94 17.63
N GLY A 112 5.41 7.56 16.91
CA GLY A 112 4.74 8.78 17.39
C GLY A 112 3.80 8.53 18.58
N LEU A 113 3.56 7.28 18.94
CA LEU A 113 2.67 6.86 20.02
C LEU A 113 3.41 6.44 21.31
N GLY A 114 4.75 6.38 21.31
CA GLY A 114 5.58 5.90 22.42
C GLY A 114 6.63 4.89 21.95
#